data_AF-C2KK03-F1
#
_entry.id   AF-C2KK03-F1
#
_cell.length_a   1.000
_cell.length_b   1.000
_cell.length_c   1.000
_cell.angle_alpha   90.00
_cell.angle_beta   90.00
_cell.angle_gamma   90.00
#
_symmetry.space_group_name_H-M   'P 1'
#
loop_
_entity.id
_entity.type
_entity.pdbx_description
1 polymer ?
#
loop_
_entity_poly.entity_id
_entity_poly.type
_entity_poly.pdbx_seq_one_letter_code
_entity_poly.pdbx_strand_id
1 'polypeptide(L)'
;MDKEQRHADVVLIDESHLLLTEPDRYNKFNQTNQLVEIIKRSQVIILVFDSHQVLKFKSMWTNQRLEQIVSQYAPRRYQLSNQYRMLGNNEHVVQWIDNLTQNKEISTLGLVDGFDF
;
A
#
# COMPACT_ATOMS: atom_id res chain seq x y z
N MET A 1 20.83 5.00 -9.45
CA MET A 1 21.29 3.68 -9.00
C MET A 1 21.91 2.87 -10.13
N ASP A 2 21.35 2.85 -11.34
CA ASP A 2 21.93 2.07 -12.47
C ASP A 2 23.32 2.50 -12.91
N LYS A 3 23.68 3.78 -12.77
CA LYS A 3 25.01 4.28 -13.14
C LYS A 3 26.16 3.79 -12.25
N GLU A 4 25.85 3.22 -11.07
CA GLU A 4 26.89 2.83 -10.09
C GLU A 4 26.68 1.41 -9.53
N GLN A 5 25.71 0.65 -10.05
CA GLN A 5 25.33 -0.70 -9.56
C GLN A 5 25.25 -0.81 -8.03
N ARG A 6 24.80 0.26 -7.37
CA ARG A 6 24.69 0.27 -5.92
C ARG A 6 23.52 -0.61 -5.49
N HIS A 7 23.80 -1.50 -4.54
CA HIS A 7 22.86 -2.39 -3.91
C HIS A 7 22.57 -1.90 -2.49
N ALA A 8 21.33 -1.97 -2.05
CA ALA A 8 20.95 -1.67 -0.68
C ALA A 8 20.86 -2.96 0.14
N ASP A 9 21.26 -2.91 1.41
CA ASP A 9 21.07 -4.05 2.31
C ASP A 9 19.61 -4.16 2.74
N VAL A 10 18.99 -3.04 3.12
CA VAL A 10 17.58 -2.98 3.55
C VAL A 10 16.87 -1.83 2.83
N VAL A 11 15.69 -2.12 2.26
CA VAL A 11 14.79 -1.11 1.70
C VAL A 11 13.44 -1.17 2.40
N LEU A 12 12.99 -0.03 2.93
CA LEU A 12 11.65 0.17 3.44
C LEU A 12 10.84 0.93 2.39
N ILE A 13 9.69 0.39 2.01
CA ILE A 13 8.76 1.03 1.08
C ILE A 13 7.45 1.30 1.83
N ASP A 14 7.23 2.56 2.15
CA ASP A 14 5.94 3.05 2.60
C ASP A 14 5.00 3.26 1.40
N GLU A 15 3.70 3.14 1.61
CA GLU A 15 2.66 3.30 0.58
C GLU A 15 2.98 2.56 -0.74
N SER A 16 3.43 1.31 -0.63
CA SER A 16 3.92 0.54 -1.78
C SER A 16 2.87 0.29 -2.86
N HIS A 17 1.59 0.46 -2.53
CA HIS A 17 0.48 0.45 -3.47
C HIS A 17 0.54 1.63 -4.48
N LEU A 18 1.41 2.63 -4.27
CA LEU A 18 1.68 3.70 -5.23
C LEU A 18 2.77 3.35 -6.24
N LEU A 19 3.52 2.25 -6.04
CA LEU A 19 4.58 1.84 -6.96
C LEU A 19 4.03 1.63 -8.37
N LEU A 20 4.82 2.00 -9.37
CA LEU A 20 4.43 1.84 -10.76
C LEU A 20 4.37 0.37 -11.14
N THR A 21 3.28 0.00 -11.79
CA THR A 21 3.05 -1.37 -12.28
C THR A 21 3.21 -1.49 -13.79
N GLU A 22 3.52 -0.38 -14.44
CA GLU A 22 3.71 -0.22 -15.88
C GLU A 22 4.76 0.88 -16.13
N PRO A 23 5.34 0.98 -17.35
CA PRO A 23 6.26 2.04 -17.68
C PRO A 23 5.64 3.45 -17.56
N ASP A 24 6.42 4.39 -17.06
CA ASP A 24 6.10 5.81 -17.05
C ASP A 24 7.23 6.64 -17.64
N ARG A 25 7.24 6.71 -18.98
CA ARG A 25 8.29 7.40 -19.74
C ARG A 25 8.39 8.89 -19.41
N TYR A 26 7.28 9.53 -19.04
CA TYR A 26 7.28 10.93 -18.61
C TYR A 26 8.12 11.12 -17.35
N ASN A 27 8.04 10.17 -16.41
CA ASN A 27 8.84 10.16 -15.18
C ASN A 27 10.15 9.36 -15.32
N LYS A 28 10.60 9.08 -16.55
CA LYS A 28 11.84 8.34 -16.86
C LYS A 28 11.88 6.92 -16.28
N PHE A 29 10.73 6.32 -15.99
CA PHE A 29 10.62 4.92 -15.62
C PHE A 29 10.27 4.09 -16.87
N ASN A 30 11.26 3.39 -17.42
CA ASN A 30 11.09 2.63 -18.67
C ASN A 30 10.87 1.13 -18.43
N GLN A 31 10.93 0.69 -17.17
CA GLN A 31 10.76 -0.71 -16.78
C GLN A 31 9.28 -1.04 -16.61
N THR A 32 8.99 -2.33 -16.45
CA THR A 32 7.61 -2.84 -16.43
C THR A 32 7.00 -2.87 -15.04
N ASN A 33 7.80 -2.91 -13.98
CA ASN A 33 7.29 -2.91 -12.60
C ASN A 33 8.36 -2.38 -11.63
N GLN A 34 8.00 -1.37 -10.83
CA GLN A 34 8.95 -0.68 -9.96
C GLN A 34 9.37 -1.55 -8.77
N LEU A 35 8.46 -2.36 -8.22
CA LEU A 35 8.79 -3.28 -7.13
C LEU A 35 9.84 -4.31 -7.57
N VAL A 36 9.70 -4.87 -8.78
CA VAL A 36 10.67 -5.81 -9.34
C VAL A 36 12.06 -5.17 -9.47
N GLU A 37 12.13 -3.91 -9.89
CA GLU A 37 13.41 -3.20 -10.00
C GLU A 37 14.03 -2.90 -8.64
N ILE A 38 13.23 -2.65 -7.61
CA ILE A 38 13.72 -2.49 -6.23
C ILE A 38 14.23 -3.83 -5.68
N ILE A 39 13.49 -4.93 -5.89
CA ILE A 39 13.90 -6.29 -5.49
C ILE A 39 15.27 -6.65 -6.05
N LYS A 40 15.53 -6.38 -7.33
CA LYS A 40 16.83 -6.67 -7.98
C LYS A 40 18.03 -5.96 -7.33
N ARG A 41 17.81 -4.95 -6.49
CA ARG A 41 18.85 -4.08 -5.91
C ARG A 41 18.80 -4.05 -4.38
N SER A 42 18.09 -4.97 -3.75
CA SER A 42 17.87 -5.01 -2.30
C SER A 42 18.11 -6.41 -1.75
N GLN A 43 18.76 -6.53 -0.59
CA GLN A 43 18.90 -7.84 0.07
C GLN A 43 17.64 -8.17 0.86
N VAL A 44 17.10 -7.19 1.59
CA VAL A 44 15.87 -7.30 2.36
C VAL A 44 14.93 -6.14 2.02
N ILE A 45 13.65 -6.44 1.84
CA ILE A 45 12.61 -5.43 1.62
C ILE A 45 11.54 -5.56 2.70
N ILE A 46 11.18 -4.43 3.30
CA ILE A 46 9.99 -4.27 4.14
C ILE A 46 9.00 -3.45 3.33
N LEU A 47 7.82 -4.03 3.08
CA LEU A 47 6.81 -3.46 2.21
C LEU A 47 5.53 -3.18 3.01
N VAL A 48 5.11 -1.92 3.06
CA VAL A 48 3.84 -1.49 3.68
C VAL A 48 2.81 -1.33 2.58
N PHE A 49 1.68 -2.03 2.70
CA PHE A 49 0.65 -2.10 1.65
C PHE A 49 -0.74 -2.04 2.27
N ASP A 50 -1.60 -1.19 1.69
CA ASP A 50 -3.03 -1.12 1.99
C ASP A 50 -3.81 -1.42 0.70
N SER A 51 -4.57 -2.52 0.72
CA SER A 51 -5.37 -2.97 -0.42
C SER A 51 -6.65 -2.14 -0.64
N HIS A 52 -7.07 -1.35 0.34
CA HIS A 52 -8.32 -0.60 0.30
C HIS A 52 -8.13 0.87 -0.11
N GLN A 53 -6.88 1.34 -0.24
CA GLN A 53 -6.59 2.70 -0.65
C GLN A 53 -6.81 2.90 -2.15
N VAL A 54 -7.42 4.04 -2.53
CA VAL A 54 -7.71 4.37 -3.93
C VAL A 54 -6.42 4.52 -4.72
N LEU A 55 -6.33 3.79 -5.83
CA LEU A 55 -5.14 3.69 -6.64
C LEU A 55 -5.15 4.68 -7.81
N LYS A 56 -3.95 5.15 -8.19
CA LYS A 56 -3.75 5.87 -9.46
C LYS A 56 -3.71 4.86 -10.61
N PHE A 57 -4.14 5.28 -11.80
CA PHE A 57 -4.28 4.40 -12.97
C PHE A 57 -3.03 3.53 -13.29
N LYS A 58 -1.82 4.09 -13.17
CA LYS A 58 -0.55 3.38 -13.43
C LYS A 58 -0.01 2.56 -12.25
N SER A 59 -0.65 2.67 -11.09
CA SER A 59 -0.30 1.99 -9.83
C SER A 59 -1.43 1.03 -9.45
N MET A 60 -1.97 0.31 -10.43
CA MET A 60 -3.06 -0.64 -10.21
C MET A 60 -2.51 -1.94 -9.61
N TRP A 61 -2.34 -1.94 -8.30
CA TRP A 61 -2.03 -3.11 -7.49
C TRP A 61 -3.30 -3.85 -7.06
N THR A 62 -3.24 -5.17 -7.12
CA THR A 62 -4.20 -6.06 -6.47
C THR A 62 -3.42 -7.01 -5.59
N ASN A 63 -4.07 -7.61 -4.58
CA ASN A 63 -3.45 -8.64 -3.76
C ASN A 63 -2.87 -9.76 -4.64
N GLN A 64 -3.61 -10.20 -5.66
CA GLN A 64 -3.12 -11.22 -6.61
C GLN A 64 -1.85 -10.77 -7.35
N ARG A 65 -1.79 -9.53 -7.81
CA ARG A 65 -0.62 -8.99 -8.54
C ARG A 65 0.60 -8.85 -7.63
N LEU A 66 0.40 -8.41 -6.40
CA LEU A 66 1.46 -8.36 -5.40
C LEU A 66 1.97 -9.78 -5.11
N GLU A 67 1.07 -10.72 -4.88
CA GLU A 67 1.38 -12.13 -4.59
C GLU A 67 2.16 -12.82 -5.71
N GLN A 68 1.85 -12.55 -6.98
CA GLN A 68 2.62 -13.08 -8.12
C GLN A 68 4.10 -12.70 -8.06
N ILE A 69 4.44 -11.55 -7.46
CA ILE A 69 5.81 -11.08 -7.30
C ILE A 69 6.41 -11.65 -6.00
N VAL A 70 5.74 -11.42 -4.87
CA VAL A 70 6.35 -11.68 -3.55
C VAL A 70 6.43 -13.16 -3.20
N SER A 71 5.51 -14.00 -3.69
CA SER A 71 5.48 -15.45 -3.38
C SER A 71 6.76 -16.19 -3.81
N GLN A 72 7.51 -15.64 -4.77
CA GLN A 72 8.79 -16.16 -5.23
C GLN A 72 9.91 -16.07 -4.17
N TYR A 73 9.73 -15.25 -3.14
CA TYR A 73 10.77 -14.90 -2.15
C TYR A 73 10.40 -15.30 -0.71
N ALA A 74 9.41 -16.18 -0.52
CA ALA A 74 8.95 -16.68 0.78
C ALA A 74 8.72 -15.56 1.84
N PRO A 75 7.78 -14.63 1.59
CA PRO A 75 7.63 -13.42 2.39
C PRO A 75 7.04 -13.73 3.77
N ARG A 76 7.48 -12.99 4.79
CA ARG A 76 6.79 -12.93 6.09
C ARG A 76 5.77 -11.80 6.05
N ARG A 77 4.52 -12.10 6.38
CA ARG A 77 3.42 -11.12 6.40
C ARG A 77 3.06 -10.77 7.83
N TYR A 78 2.86 -9.49 8.08
CA TYR A 78 2.36 -8.96 9.34
C TYR A 78 1.19 -8.03 9.02
N GLN A 79 0.03 -8.28 9.61
CA GLN A 79 -1.15 -7.42 9.45
C GLN A 79 -1.27 -6.52 10.68
N LEU A 80 -1.39 -5.21 10.44
CA LEU A 80 -1.67 -4.24 11.49
C LEU A 80 -3.18 -4.14 11.67
N SER A 81 -3.69 -4.52 12.84
CA SER A 81 -5.13 -4.55 13.15
C SER A 81 -5.60 -3.39 14.04
N ASN A 82 -4.68 -2.64 14.64
CA ASN A 82 -5.01 -1.63 15.64
C ASN A 82 -5.02 -0.23 15.02
N GLN A 83 -6.16 0.47 15.09
CA GLN A 83 -6.35 1.78 14.46
C GLN A 83 -6.05 2.95 15.41
N TYR A 84 -4.79 3.32 15.60
CA TYR A 84 -4.43 4.36 16.57
C TYR A 84 -4.87 5.79 16.20
N ARG A 85 -5.07 6.11 14.91
CA ARG A 85 -5.34 7.49 14.47
C ARG A 85 -6.77 7.94 14.75
N MET A 86 -7.72 7.01 14.72
CA MET A 86 -9.16 7.28 14.87
C MET A 86 -9.76 6.67 16.14
N LEU A 87 -8.97 5.95 16.96
CA LEU A 87 -9.40 5.44 18.26
C LEU A 87 -9.70 6.60 19.23
N GLY A 88 -10.86 6.54 19.90
CA GLY A 88 -11.40 7.59 20.78
C GLY A 88 -12.93 7.64 20.77
N ASN A 89 -13.54 8.81 20.94
CA ASN A 89 -15.00 9.04 20.92
C ASN A 89 -15.71 8.73 19.57
N ASN A 90 -15.00 8.11 18.62
CA ASN A 90 -15.40 8.03 17.22
C ASN A 90 -15.43 6.58 16.69
N GLU A 91 -15.71 5.59 17.55
CA GLU A 91 -15.89 4.18 17.14
C GLU A 91 -16.95 4.02 16.04
N HIS A 92 -18.02 4.83 16.11
CA HIS A 92 -19.06 4.86 15.07
C HIS A 92 -18.53 5.30 13.70
N VAL A 93 -17.51 6.16 13.66
CA VAL A 93 -16.87 6.59 12.41
C VAL A 93 -16.05 5.45 11.82
N VAL A 94 -15.27 4.75 12.65
CA VAL A 94 -14.50 3.57 12.21
C VAL A 94 -15.44 2.50 11.65
N GLN A 95 -16.52 2.19 12.39
CA GLN A 95 -17.52 1.22 11.96
C GLN A 95 -18.22 1.64 10.66
N TRP A 96 -18.52 2.93 10.51
CA TRP A 96 -19.11 3.46 9.28
C TRP A 96 -18.17 3.31 8.08
N ILE A 97 -16.88 3.61 8.25
CA ILE A 97 -15.86 3.41 7.20
C ILE A 97 -15.79 1.92 6.83
N ASP A 98 -15.71 1.03 7.83
CA ASP A 98 -15.65 -0.42 7.59
C ASP A 98 -16.89 -0.94 6.86
N ASN A 99 -18.08 -0.46 7.23
CA ASN A 99 -19.32 -0.80 6.52
C ASN A 99 -19.27 -0.37 5.06
N LEU A 100 -18.79 0.85 4.80
CA LEU A 100 -18.71 1.37 3.44
C LEU A 100 -17.66 0.63 2.59
N THR A 101 -16.45 0.42 3.12
CA THR A 101 -15.32 -0.09 2.34
C THR A 101 -15.24 -1.60 2.30
N GLN A 102 -15.57 -2.28 3.41
CA GLN A 102 -15.45 -3.72 3.55
C GLN A 102 -16.78 -4.43 3.29
N ASN A 103 -17.86 -3.98 3.96
CA ASN A 103 -19.17 -4.63 3.87
C ASN A 103 -19.99 -4.17 2.65
N LYS A 104 -19.58 -3.04 2.02
CA LYS A 104 -20.27 -2.39 0.90
C LYS A 104 -21.70 -1.97 1.24
N GLU A 105 -21.90 -1.55 2.48
CA GLU A 105 -23.18 -1.12 3.02
C GLU A 105 -23.15 0.39 3.30
N ILE A 106 -24.22 1.09 2.90
CA ILE A 106 -24.41 2.49 3.25
C ILE A 106 -25.14 2.53 4.58
N SER A 107 -24.45 2.96 5.62
CA SER A 107 -25.01 3.20 6.95
C SER A 107 -25.05 4.71 7.24
N THR A 108 -25.95 5.14 8.14
CA THR A 108 -25.97 6.53 8.60
C THR A 108 -24.79 6.76 9.54
N LEU A 109 -24.02 7.83 9.29
CA LEU A 109 -22.98 8.26 10.21
C LEU A 109 -23.64 8.79 11.50
N GLY A 110 -23.22 8.27 12.66
CA GLY A 110 -23.66 8.77 13.96
C GLY A 110 -23.16 10.20 14.22
N LEU A 111 -23.60 10.81 15.33
CA LEU A 111 -23.03 12.08 15.78
C LEU A 111 -21.54 11.90 16.05
N VAL A 112 -20.73 12.80 15.51
CA VAL A 112 -19.27 12.79 15.62
C VAL A 112 -18.86 13.95 16.52
N ASP A 113 -18.24 13.65 17.66
CA ASP A 113 -17.67 14.67 18.55
C ASP A 113 -16.17 14.82 18.26
N GLY A 114 -15.71 16.07 18.08
CA GLY A 114 -14.29 16.41 18.04
C GLY A 114 -13.59 16.32 16.69
N PHE A 115 -14.32 16.39 15.57
CA PHE A 115 -13.74 16.73 14.27
C PHE A 115 -14.02 18.21 13.96
N ASP A 116 -13.07 19.08 14.25
CA ASP A 116 -13.04 20.43 13.67
C ASP A 116 -12.50 20.30 12.23
N PHE A 117 -13.27 20.77 11.25
CA PHE A 117 -12.81 20.94 9.87
C PHE A 117 -12.04 22.25 9.71
#